data_AF-A0A7E6FUA6-F1
#
_entry.id   AF-A0A7E6FUA6-F1
#
_cell.length_a   1.000
_cell.length_b   1.000
_cell.length_c   1.000
_cell.angle_alpha   90.00
_cell.angle_beta   90.00
_cell.angle_gamma   90.00
#
_symmetry.space_group_name_H-M   'P 1'
#
loop_
_entity.id
_entity.type
_entity.pdbx_description
1 polymer ?
#
loop_
_entity_poly.entity_id
_entity_poly.type
_entity_poly.pdbx_seq_one_letter_code
_entity_poly.pdbx_strand_id
1 'polypeptide(L)'
;MEHNAIFIKCFYFLILKPKRVLLQLCRSVRRFYITNHYGGCTGELGWLAVVEAQVYCSYDEMDHYPIIRYSDAKSKIKWSDGYGIADSMAIFISLRQQEYPGP
;
A
#
# COMPACT_ATOMS: atom_id res chain seq x y z
N MET A 1 -3.34 15.99 23.32
CA MET A 1 -3.24 15.97 21.85
C MET A 1 -3.67 14.59 21.41
N GLU A 2 -4.96 14.43 21.13
CA GLU A 2 -5.52 13.15 20.66
C GLU A 2 -5.33 13.10 19.15
N HIS A 3 -4.43 12.24 18.69
CA HIS A 3 -4.19 12.03 17.27
C HIS A 3 -5.27 11.09 16.73
N ASN A 4 -6.17 11.64 15.92
CA ASN A 4 -7.08 10.87 15.08
C ASN A 4 -6.27 10.14 14.00
N ALA A 5 -5.73 8.98 14.34
CA ALA A 5 -5.14 8.06 13.38
C ALA A 5 -6.26 7.37 12.60
N ILE A 6 -6.27 7.54 11.28
CA ILE A 6 -7.15 6.77 10.39
C ILE A 6 -6.54 5.38 10.27
N PHE A 7 -7.05 4.44 11.07
CA PHE A 7 -6.73 3.03 10.90
C PHE A 7 -7.43 2.52 9.64
N ILE A 8 -6.65 2.16 8.61
CA ILE A 8 -7.14 1.38 7.48
C ILE A 8 -7.45 -0.03 8.02
N LYS A 9 -8.67 -0.21 8.54
CA LYS A 9 -9.18 -1.51 8.96
C LYS A 9 -9.45 -2.35 7.72
N CYS A 10 -8.56 -3.28 7.39
CA CYS A 10 -9.00 -4.52 6.77
C CYS A 10 -9.68 -5.34 7.88
N PHE A 11 -10.99 -5.58 7.75
CA PHE A 11 -11.73 -6.44 8.67
C PHE A 11 -11.08 -7.83 8.70
N TYR A 12 -10.40 -8.15 9.79
CA TYR A 12 -10.00 -9.51 10.11
C TYR A 12 -11.26 -10.31 10.46
N PHE A 13 -11.75 -11.12 9.51
CA PHE A 13 -12.68 -12.20 9.85
C PHE A 13 -11.84 -13.42 10.27
N LEU A 14 -11.55 -13.48 11.57
CA LEU A 14 -10.78 -14.54 12.20
C LEU A 14 -11.75 -15.57 12.80
N ILE A 15 -12.24 -16.55 12.02
CA ILE A 15 -12.84 -17.78 12.57
C ILE A 15 -12.48 -18.98 11.66
N LEU A 16 -11.67 -19.89 12.24
CA LEU A 16 -11.43 -21.31 11.87
C LEU A 16 -10.50 -21.64 10.68
N LYS A 17 -9.32 -22.22 11.00
CA LYS A 17 -8.65 -23.19 10.13
C LYS A 17 -9.59 -24.41 9.95
N PRO A 18 -9.73 -25.01 8.76
CA PRO A 18 -8.73 -25.97 8.27
C PRO A 18 -8.53 -25.97 6.75
N LYS A 19 -7.44 -26.62 6.34
CA LYS A 19 -7.06 -26.98 4.96
C LYS A 19 -8.26 -27.13 4.00
N ARG A 20 -8.44 -26.17 3.09
CA ARG A 20 -9.05 -26.41 1.78
C ARG A 20 -8.60 -25.31 0.83
N VAL A 21 -7.95 -25.75 -0.24
CA VAL A 21 -7.65 -25.00 -1.44
C VAL A 21 -8.97 -24.46 -1.98
N LEU A 22 -9.33 -23.23 -1.62
CA LEU A 22 -10.11 -22.41 -2.51
C LEU A 22 -9.11 -21.49 -3.20
N LEU A 23 -8.96 -21.69 -4.51
CA LEU A 23 -8.45 -20.70 -5.45
C LEU A 23 -9.31 -19.44 -5.35
N GLN A 24 -9.10 -18.66 -4.30
CA GLN A 24 -9.58 -17.31 -4.28
C GLN A 24 -8.58 -16.55 -5.15
N LEU A 25 -9.01 -16.26 -6.37
CA LEU A 25 -8.59 -15.07 -7.09
C LEU A 25 -8.95 -13.86 -6.23
N CYS A 26 -8.30 -13.71 -5.08
CA CYS A 26 -8.23 -12.45 -4.39
C CYS A 26 -7.42 -11.60 -5.35
N ARG A 27 -8.13 -10.88 -6.22
CA ARG A 27 -7.54 -9.84 -7.04
C ARG A 27 -6.97 -8.85 -6.03
N SER A 28 -5.73 -9.07 -5.61
CA SER A 28 -5.05 -8.27 -4.61
C SER A 28 -4.76 -6.93 -5.27
N VAL A 29 -5.77 -6.06 -5.26
CA VAL A 29 -5.66 -4.70 -5.73
C VAL A 29 -5.00 -3.95 -4.58
N ARG A 30 -3.77 -3.47 -4.80
CA ARG A 30 -3.13 -2.53 -3.88
C ARG A 30 -4.10 -1.36 -3.68
N ARG A 31 -4.62 -1.13 -2.47
CA ARG A 31 -5.62 -0.06 -2.25
C ARG A 31 -4.97 1.31 -2.10
N PHE A 32 -3.74 1.35 -1.61
CA PHE A 32 -3.01 2.58 -1.38
C PHE A 32 -1.60 2.49 -1.94
N TYR A 33 -1.33 3.29 -2.98
CA TYR A 33 -0.02 3.40 -3.61
C TYR A 33 0.15 4.76 -4.27
N ILE A 34 1.40 5.20 -4.36
CA ILE A 34 1.82 6.37 -5.14
C ILE A 34 2.72 5.84 -6.26
N THR A 35 2.15 5.73 -7.46
CA THR A 35 2.82 5.14 -8.64
C THR A 35 3.01 6.17 -9.73
N ASN A 36 4.03 5.96 -10.56
CA ASN A 36 4.25 6.73 -11.79
C ASN A 36 3.74 5.98 -13.01
N HIS A 37 4.02 4.68 -13.08
CA HIS A 37 3.78 3.86 -14.26
C HIS A 37 3.50 2.43 -13.82
N TYR A 38 2.39 1.87 -14.29
CA TYR A 38 2.06 0.46 -14.11
C TYR A 38 2.59 -0.33 -15.32
N GLY A 39 3.79 -0.89 -15.19
CA GLY A 39 4.43 -1.72 -16.21
C GLY A 39 4.38 -3.23 -15.91
N GLY A 40 3.49 -3.66 -15.01
CA GLY A 40 3.53 -5.01 -14.44
C GLY A 40 4.80 -5.25 -13.61
N CYS A 41 5.06 -6.50 -13.23
CA CYS A 41 6.11 -6.79 -12.24
C CYS A 41 7.49 -6.28 -12.64
N THR A 42 7.85 -6.40 -13.90
CA THR A 42 9.18 -6.02 -14.40
C THR A 42 9.31 -4.55 -14.79
N GLY A 43 8.25 -3.75 -14.73
CA GLY A 43 8.26 -2.37 -15.23
C GLY A 43 7.47 -1.37 -14.38
N GLU A 44 6.94 -1.79 -13.24
CA GLU A 44 6.22 -0.89 -12.35
C GLU A 44 7.19 0.05 -11.62
N LEU A 45 6.88 1.35 -11.75
CA LEU A 45 7.66 2.44 -11.18
C LEU A 45 6.83 3.21 -10.17
N GLY A 46 7.34 3.42 -8.96
CA GLY A 46 6.60 4.13 -7.92
C GLY A 46 7.45 4.71 -6.80
N TRP A 47 6.76 5.31 -5.85
CA TRP A 47 7.36 5.89 -4.64
C TRP A 47 6.88 5.20 -3.36
N LEU A 48 5.66 4.67 -3.37
CA LEU A 48 5.05 4.07 -2.19
C LEU A 48 4.02 3.00 -2.59
N ALA A 49 4.03 1.87 -1.90
CA ALA A 49 2.99 0.85 -2.01
C ALA A 49 2.69 0.25 -0.63
N VAL A 50 1.40 0.20 -0.27
CA VAL A 50 0.93 -0.61 0.86
C VAL A 50 0.39 -1.91 0.28
N VAL A 51 1.09 -3.01 0.55
CA VAL A 51 0.74 -4.34 0.05
C VAL A 51 -0.02 -5.07 1.15
N GLU A 52 -1.28 -5.37 0.90
CA GLU A 52 -2.23 -5.79 1.94
C GLU A 52 -2.56 -7.29 1.89
N ALA A 53 -2.18 -7.96 0.82
CA ALA A 53 -2.26 -9.41 0.64
C ALA A 53 -1.29 -9.81 -0.47
N GLN A 54 -0.96 -11.11 -0.55
CA GLN A 54 -0.10 -11.66 -1.59
C GLN A 54 -0.58 -11.23 -2.98
N VAL A 55 0.33 -10.62 -3.75
CA VAL A 55 0.08 -10.14 -5.11
C VAL A 55 0.85 -11.01 -6.10
N TYR A 56 0.59 -10.80 -7.38
CA TYR A 56 1.20 -11.49 -8.51
C TYR A 56 2.73 -11.34 -8.63
N CYS A 57 3.32 -10.28 -8.07
CA CYS A 57 4.76 -10.03 -8.22
C CYS A 57 5.54 -10.68 -7.08
N SER A 58 6.62 -11.40 -7.41
CA SER A 58 7.47 -12.10 -6.42
C SER A 58 8.01 -11.18 -5.34
N TYR A 59 8.31 -9.92 -5.70
CA TYR A 59 8.72 -8.99 -4.69
C TYR A 59 7.62 -8.77 -3.66
N ASP A 60 6.33 -8.78 -3.96
CA ASP A 60 5.24 -8.55 -3.00
C ASP A 60 4.97 -9.74 -2.05
N GLU A 61 5.68 -10.86 -2.23
CA GLU A 61 5.53 -12.04 -1.39
C GLU A 61 6.24 -11.85 -0.04
N MET A 62 5.47 -11.91 1.04
CA MET A 62 5.96 -11.86 2.42
C MET A 62 5.16 -12.79 3.33
N ASP A 63 5.74 -13.11 4.49
CA ASP A 63 5.11 -13.97 5.51
C ASP A 63 3.99 -13.27 6.30
N HIS A 64 3.91 -11.94 6.22
CA HIS A 64 2.90 -11.13 6.90
C HIS A 64 2.44 -9.96 6.04
N TYR A 65 1.22 -9.47 6.33
CA TYR A 65 0.61 -8.32 5.68
C TYR A 65 -0.19 -7.50 6.72
N PRO A 66 -0.38 -6.19 6.51
CA PRO A 66 0.15 -5.39 5.41
C PRO A 66 1.64 -5.07 5.58
N ILE A 67 2.31 -4.76 4.47
CA ILE A 67 3.68 -4.23 4.44
C ILE A 67 3.70 -2.88 3.74
N ILE A 68 4.56 -1.97 4.20
CA ILE A 68 4.76 -0.66 3.59
C ILE A 68 6.08 -0.70 2.83
N ARG A 69 6.04 -0.39 1.55
CA ARG A 69 7.21 -0.25 0.68
C ARG A 69 7.32 1.15 0.18
N TYR A 70 8.54 1.65 0.12
CA TYR A 70 8.81 2.99 -0.33
C TYR A 70 10.08 3.05 -1.18
N SER A 71 10.20 4.12 -1.94
CA SER A 71 11.44 4.48 -2.60
C SER A 71 12.47 4.95 -1.58
N ASP A 72 13.54 4.19 -1.42
CA ASP A 72 14.73 4.59 -0.68
C ASP A 72 15.62 5.59 -1.46
N ALA A 73 15.25 5.89 -2.71
CA ALA A 73 15.86 6.91 -3.54
C ALA A 73 15.13 8.27 -3.44
N LYS A 74 15.79 9.33 -3.92
CA LYS A 74 15.17 10.66 -4.07
C LYS A 74 14.14 10.76 -5.21
N SER A 75 13.90 9.68 -5.94
CA SER A 75 13.05 9.62 -7.13
C SER A 75 12.14 8.39 -7.09
N LYS A 76 11.30 8.21 -8.11
CA LYS A 76 10.65 6.91 -8.31
C LYS A 76 11.71 5.83 -8.50
N ILE A 77 11.42 4.64 -8.02
CA ILE A 77 12.20 3.43 -8.23
C ILE A 77 11.41 2.46 -9.08
N LYS A 78 12.12 1.49 -9.64
CA LYS A 78 11.53 0.30 -10.24
C LYS A 78 11.46 -0.78 -9.17
N TRP A 79 10.26 -1.28 -8.86
CA TRP A 79 10.06 -2.20 -7.73
C TRP A 79 10.88 -3.50 -7.83
N SER A 80 11.19 -3.94 -9.06
CA SER A 80 12.05 -5.10 -9.28
C SER A 80 13.52 -4.87 -8.96
N ASP A 81 13.97 -3.61 -8.89
CA ASP A 81 15.38 -3.26 -8.79
C ASP A 81 15.81 -3.03 -7.33
N GLY A 82 14.86 -2.73 -6.44
CA GLY A 82 15.06 -2.53 -5.01
C GLY A 82 14.01 -1.62 -4.40
N TYR A 83 13.80 -1.71 -3.08
CA TYR A 83 12.88 -0.88 -2.31
C TYR A 83 13.23 -0.91 -0.81
N GLY A 84 12.81 0.12 -0.09
CA GLY A 84 12.80 0.14 1.37
C GLY A 84 11.52 -0.47 1.95
N ILE A 85 11.59 -0.97 3.18
CA ILE A 85 10.43 -1.45 3.96
C ILE A 85 10.30 -0.58 5.21
N ALA A 86 9.06 -0.22 5.56
CA ALA A 86 8.75 0.58 6.74
C ALA A 86 7.71 -0.11 7.64
N ASP A 87 7.84 0.11 8.96
CA ASP A 87 6.87 -0.39 9.95
C ASP A 87 5.65 0.54 10.08
N SER A 88 5.84 1.84 9.82
CA SER A 88 4.79 2.85 9.96
C SER A 88 4.94 3.98 8.96
N MET A 89 3.81 4.64 8.67
CA MET A 89 3.74 5.83 7.82
C MET A 89 2.70 6.78 8.40
N ALA A 90 3.02 8.09 8.39
CA ALA A 90 2.09 9.14 8.77
C ALA A 90 1.86 10.08 7.56
N ILE A 91 0.60 10.42 7.33
CA ILE A 91 0.19 11.36 6.27
C ILE A 91 -0.48 12.56 6.94
N PHE A 92 0.06 13.75 6.68
CA PHE A 92 -0.49 15.01 7.17
C PHE A 92 -1.03 15.79 5.98
N ILE A 93 -2.31 16.17 6.05
CA ILE A 93 -2.97 16.97 5.01
C ILE A 93 -3.38 18.30 5.65
N SER A 94 -2.88 19.39 5.08
CA SER A 94 -3.31 20.75 5.43
C SER A 94 -4.16 21.31 4.30
N LEU A 95 -5.40 21.68 4.61
CA LEU A 95 -6.28 22.31 3.65
C LEU A 95 -5.98 23.80 3.63
N ARG A 96 -5.71 24.35 2.44
CA ARG A 96 -5.78 25.80 2.26
C ARG A 96 -7.25 26.19 2.37
N GLN A 97 -7.60 27.08 3.30
CA GLN A 97 -8.92 27.71 3.27
C GLN A 97 -9.02 28.47 1.93
N GLN A 98 -9.96 28.07 1.08
CA GLN A 98 -10.39 28.94 -0.01
C GLN A 98 -11.14 30.09 0.65
N GLU A 99 -10.60 31.29 0.50
CA GLU A 99 -11.33 32.52 0.81
C GLU A 99 -12.48 32.58 -0.18
N TYR A 100 -13.69 32.26 0.28
CA TYR A 100 -14.87 32.29 -0.54
C TYR A 100 -15.20 33.77 -0.77
N PRO A 101 -15.12 34.31 -2.01
CA PRO A 101 -15.65 35.64 -2.26
C PRO A 101 -17.15 35.55 -1.97
N GLY A 102 -17.60 36.31 -0.98
CA GLY A 102 -19.02 36.40 -0.61
C GLY A 102 -19.90 36.87 -1.78
N PRO A 103 -21.23 36.73 -1.66
CA PRO A 103 -22.19 36.95 -2.73
C PRO A 103 -22.10 38.35 -3.37
#